data_AF-A0A528TLL7-F1
#
_entry.id   AF-A0A528TLL7-F1
#
_cell.length_a   1.000
_cell.length_b   1.000
_cell.length_c   1.000
_cell.angle_alpha   90.00
_cell.angle_beta   90.00
_cell.angle_gamma   90.00
#
_symmetry.space_group_name_H-M   'P 1'
#
loop_
_entity.id
_entity.type
_entity.pdbx_description
1 polymer ?
#
loop_
_entity_poly.entity_id
_entity_poly.type
_entity_poly.pdbx_seq_one_letter_code
_entity_poly.pdbx_strand_id
1 'polypeptide(L)' 'VLTLIGVLGVSYEETAEICDCAVGTVKSRLNRARASVLEFLDESSSQTLVERHDHLAEDHWDRGADRHR' A
#
# COMPACT_ATOMS: atom_id res chain seq x y z
N VAL A 1 2.90 3.77 3.76
CA VAL A 1 1.69 3.50 2.94
C VAL A 1 1.96 3.53 1.45
N LEU A 2 2.43 4.63 0.84
CA LEU A 2 2.59 4.71 -0.62
C LEU A 2 3.60 3.69 -1.16
N THR A 3 4.75 3.52 -0.51
CA THR A 3 5.74 2.50 -0.89
C THR A 3 5.19 1.08 -0.75
N LEU A 4 4.49 0.78 0.36
CA LEU A 4 3.93 -0.55 0.61
C LEU A 4 2.93 -0.94 -0.48
N ILE A 5 2.03 -0.04 -0.85
CA ILE A 5 0.95 -0.36 -1.78
C ILE A 5 1.39 -0.12 -3.23
N GLY A 6 1.85 1.09 -3.54
CA GLY A 6 2.12 1.51 -4.92
C GLY A 6 3.45 1.00 -5.50
N VAL A 7 4.41 0.61 -4.65
CA VAL A 7 5.70 0.07 -5.11
C VAL A 7 5.83 -1.42 -4.82
N LEU A 8 5.47 -1.85 -3.61
CA LEU A 8 5.61 -3.24 -3.17
C LEU A 8 4.36 -4.09 -3.45
N GLY A 9 3.23 -3.49 -3.84
CA GLY A 9 2.00 -4.23 -4.16
C GLY A 9 1.31 -4.86 -2.95
N VAL A 10 1.65 -4.44 -1.73
CA VAL A 10 1.05 -4.94 -0.49
C VAL A 10 -0.42 -4.52 -0.43
N SER A 11 -1.29 -5.44 0.00
CA SER A 11 -2.73 -5.18 0.15
C SER A 11 -3.02 -4.07 1.17
N TYR A 12 -4.24 -3.52 1.12
CA TYR A 12 -4.66 -2.49 2.09
C TYR A 12 -4.78 -3.07 3.51
N GLU A 13 -5.21 -4.31 3.61
CA GLU A 13 -5.39 -5.08 4.84
C GLU A 13 -4.04 -5.37 5.50
N GLU A 14 -3.10 -5.93 4.75
CA GLU A 14 -1.76 -6.22 5.26
C GLU A 14 -0.98 -4.92 5.58
N THR A 15 -1.15 -3.88 4.77
CA THR A 15 -0.58 -2.55 5.08
C THR A 15 -1.15 -1.98 6.38
N ALA A 16 -2.43 -2.20 6.66
CA ALA A 16 -3.10 -1.75 7.88
C ALA A 16 -2.51 -2.47 9.11
N GLU A 17 -2.26 -3.77 9.02
CA GLU A 17 -1.59 -4.57 10.05
C GLU A 17 -0.13 -4.11 10.27
N ILE A 18 0.66 -3.97 9.21
CA ILE A 18 2.07 -3.49 9.29
C ILE A 18 2.15 -2.10 9.93
N CYS A 19 1.20 -1.22 9.59
CA CYS A 19 1.18 0.17 10.08
C CYS A 19 0.41 0.37 11.38
N ASP A 20 -0.08 -0.72 12.00
CA ASP A 20 -0.93 -0.73 13.20
C ASP A 20 -2.04 0.34 13.16
N CYS A 21 -2.86 0.31 12.10
CA CYS A 21 -3.94 1.29 11.92
C CYS A 21 -5.13 0.69 11.17
N ALA A 22 -6.28 1.37 11.19
CA ALA A 22 -7.45 0.92 10.44
C ALA A 22 -7.23 1.01 8.91
N VAL A 23 -7.85 0.10 8.15
CA VAL A 23 -7.83 0.12 6.66
C VAL A 23 -8.33 1.46 6.11
N GLY A 24 -9.33 2.09 6.74
CA GLY A 24 -9.80 3.42 6.37
C GLY A 24 -8.72 4.50 6.50
N THR A 25 -7.85 4.39 7.50
CA THR A 25 -6.69 5.28 7.69
C THR A 25 -5.69 5.09 6.55
N VAL A 26 -5.39 3.85 6.16
CA VAL A 26 -4.52 3.52 5.02
C VAL A 26 -5.03 4.18 3.74
N LYS A 27 -6.30 3.97 3.38
CA LYS A 27 -6.94 4.59 2.21
C LYS A 27 -6.86 6.11 2.24
N SER A 28 -7.13 6.72 3.40
CA SER A 28 -7.04 8.19 3.55
C SER A 28 -5.61 8.72 3.39
N ARG A 29 -4.62 8.02 3.95
CA ARG A 29 -3.19 8.41 3.84
C ARG A 29 -2.69 8.22 2.41
N LEU A 30 -3.11 7.15 1.74
CA LEU A 30 -2.77 6.89 0.34
C LEU A 30 -3.32 7.98 -0.59
N ASN A 31 -4.59 8.36 -0.43
CA ASN A 31 -5.18 9.43 -1.22
C ASN A 31 -4.43 10.76 -1.06
N ARG A 32 -4.10 11.15 0.18
CA ARG A 32 -3.31 12.36 0.45
C ARG A 32 -1.90 12.28 -0.14
N ALA A 33 -1.24 11.13 -0.02
CA ALA A 33 0.09 10.93 -0.59
C ALA A 33 0.08 11.07 -2.11
N ARG A 34 -0.92 10.51 -2.80
CA ARG A 34 -1.09 10.64 -4.26
C ARG A 34 -1.30 12.09 -4.68
N ALA A 35 -2.18 12.82 -3.97
CA ALA A 35 -2.40 14.23 -4.24
C ALA A 35 -1.11 15.05 -4.08
N SER A 36 -0.34 14.80 -3.01
CA SER A 36 0.93 15.47 -2.78
C SER A 36 1.99 15.16 -3.84
N VAL A 37 2.01 13.93 -4.37
CA VAL A 37 2.91 13.54 -5.47
C VAL A 37 2.51 14.23 -6.78
N LEU A 38 1.21 14.29 -7.09
CA LEU A 38 0.71 15.00 -8.27
C LEU A 38 1.05 16.50 -8.21
N GLU A 39 0.84 17.12 -7.05
CA GLU A 39 1.21 18.53 -6.80
C GLU A 39 2.72 18.74 -6.98
N PHE A 40 3.55 17.84 -6.45
CA PHE A 40 5.01 17.91 -6.62
C PHE A 40 5.44 17.81 -8.09
N LEU A 41 4.69 17.07 -8.91
CA LEU A 41 4.98 16.89 -10.33
C LEU A 41 4.34 17.96 -11.24
N ASP A 42 3.61 18.92 -10.68
CA ASP A 42 2.77 19.88 -11.43
C ASP A 42 1.81 19.19 -12.40
N GLU A 43 1.34 18.00 -12.03
CA GLU A 43 0.46 17.17 -12.85
C GLU A 43 -0.95 17.15 -12.26
N SER A 44 -1.95 17.39 -13.13
CA SER A 44 -3.37 17.40 -12.74
C SER A 44 -4.09 16.08 -13.07
N SER A 45 -3.45 15.21 -13.85
CA SER A 45 -4.03 13.97 -14.36
C SER A 45 -3.95 12.85 -13.31
N SER A 46 -5.02 12.73 -12.51
CA SER A 46 -5.18 11.67 -11.51
C SER A 46 -5.29 10.24 -12.06
N GLN A 47 -5.46 10.10 -13.38
CA GLN A 47 -5.58 8.82 -14.08
C GLN A 47 -4.27 8.02 -14.11
N THR A 48 -3.11 8.68 -14.04
CA THR A 48 -1.78 8.04 -14.11
C THR A 48 -1.47 7.15 -12.90
N LEU A 49 -2.13 7.39 -11.77
CA LEU A 49 -1.77 6.72 -10.52
C LEU A 49 -2.66 5.51 -10.18
N VAL A 50 -3.72 5.19 -10.93
CA VAL A 50 -4.69 4.15 -10.51
C VAL A 50 -4.05 2.75 -10.45
N GLU A 51 -4.15 2.10 -9.29
CA GLU A 51 -3.63 0.76 -9.04
C GLU A 51 -4.51 -0.26 -9.79
N ARG A 52 -3.92 -0.94 -10.79
CA ARG A 52 -4.49 -2.19 -11.31
C ARG A 52 -4.26 -3.26 -10.24
N HIS A 53 -5.28 -3.53 -9.43
CA HIS A 53 -5.32 -4.67 -8.53
C HIS A 53 -5.28 -5.96 -9.34
N ASP A 54 -4.08 -6.40 -9.74
CA ASP A 54 -3.86 -7.81 -10.07
C ASP A 54 -3.80 -8.56 -8.74
N HIS A 55 -4.92 -9.17 -8.39
CA HIS A 55 -5.01 -10.20 -7.35
C HIS A 55 -4.17 -11.41 -7.78
N LEU A 56 -2.84 -11.30 -7.72
CA LEU A 56 -1.96 -12.43 -7.93
C LEU A 56 -1.38 -12.87 -6.58
N ALA A 57 -1.98 -13.98 -6.13
CA ALA A 57 -1.47 -14.96 -5.18
C ALA A 57 -1.42 -14.52 -3.70
N GLU A 58 -2.51 -14.86 -3.01
CA GLU A 58 -2.42 -15.57 -1.73
C GLU A 58 -1.39 -16.71 -1.86
N ASP A 59 -0.11 -16.45 -1.62
CA ASP A 59 0.84 -17.52 -1.32
C ASP A 59 1.96 -17.01 -0.41
N HIS A 60 1.81 -17.36 0.86
CA HIS A 60 2.90 -17.95 1.64
C HIS A 60 4.03 -17.01 2.10
N TRP A 61 3.71 -16.11 3.04
CA TRP A 61 4.70 -15.60 4.02
C TRP A 61 4.65 -16.39 5.34
N ASP A 62 4.61 -17.72 5.25
CA ASP A 62 4.92 -18.60 6.38
C ASP A 62 6.44 -18.87 6.40
N ARG A 63 7.22 -17.87 6.84
CA ARG A 63 8.64 -18.06 7.21
C ARG A 63 9.01 -17.15 8.36
N GLY A 64 8.91 -17.66 9.58
CA GLY A 64 9.63 -17.05 10.69
C GLY A 64 9.17 -17.39 12.10
N ALA A 65 8.09 -18.15 12.31
CA ALA A 65 7.71 -18.63 13.62
C ALA A 65 8.42 -19.95 13.99
N ASP A 66 9.75 -20.02 13.84
CA ASP A 66 10.58 -20.97 14.62
C ASP A 66 12.06 -20.64 14.44
N ARG A 67 12.66 -19.98 15.44
CA ARG A 67 14.05 -20.22 15.85
C ARG A 67 14.35 -19.49 17.16
N HIS A 68 14.65 -20.33 18.15
CA HIS A 68 15.35 -20.09 19.42
C HIS A 68 14.53 -19.61 20.63
N ARG A 69 14.17 -20.63 21.43
CA ARG A 69 14.46 -20.71 22.87
C ARG A 69 15.73 -19.95 23.27
#